data_AF-A0A4Y7SCP5-F1
#
_entry.id   AF-A0A4Y7SCP5-F1
#
_cell.length_a   1.000
_cell.length_b   1.000
_cell.length_c   1.000
_cell.angle_alpha   90.00
_cell.angle_beta   90.00
_cell.angle_gamma   90.00
#
_symmetry.space_group_name_H-M   'P 1'
#
loop_
_entity.id
_entity.type
_entity.pdbx_description
1 polymer ?
#
loop_
_entity_poly.entity_id
_entity_poly.type
_entity_poly.pdbx_seq_one_letter_code
_entity_poly.pdbx_strand_id
1 'polypeptide(L)'
;MELPSYPKIFKKPSMDLSTMRRKIDNRDYPTAEWLYDDFKHMVKNCMLFNPLGAPVCTAGQELDKVFLEKRRNLPPLYPLHAIAQMEARAQQPRAAAEERGGQESGG
;
A
#
# COMPACT_ATOMS: atom_id res chain seq x y z
N MET A 1 -26.56 -0.10 9.56
CA MET A 1 -26.51 0.84 10.70
C MET A 1 -25.81 2.10 10.18
N GLU A 2 -26.57 3.04 9.63
CA GLU A 2 -26.03 4.32 9.18
C GLU A 2 -26.00 5.30 10.35
N LEU A 3 -24.86 5.93 10.60
CA LEU A 3 -24.74 7.03 11.57
C LEU A 3 -25.40 8.28 10.95
N PRO A 4 -26.60 8.70 11.38
CA PRO A 4 -27.40 9.71 10.66
C PRO A 4 -26.84 11.14 10.71
N SER A 5 -25.65 11.35 11.27
CA SER A 5 -25.03 12.67 11.46
C SER A 5 -23.62 12.83 10.88
N TYR A 6 -23.01 11.75 10.36
CA TYR A 6 -21.66 11.81 9.78
C TYR A 6 -21.51 12.72 8.53
N PRO A 7 -22.53 12.96 7.68
CA PRO A 7 -22.31 13.74 6.45
C PRO A 7 -22.23 15.27 6.63
N LYS A 8 -22.50 15.85 7.80
CA LYS A 8 -22.76 17.31 7.87
C LYS A 8 -21.57 18.22 8.16
N ILE A 9 -20.38 17.68 8.46
CA ILE A 9 -19.25 18.51 8.93
C ILE A 9 -18.08 18.59 7.93
N PHE A 10 -17.90 17.61 7.02
CA PHE A 10 -16.78 17.65 6.06
C PHE A 10 -17.23 17.49 4.60
N LYS A 11 -16.82 18.46 3.78
CA LYS A 11 -17.08 18.54 2.32
C LYS A 11 -16.35 17.47 1.49
N LYS A 12 -15.46 16.68 2.11
CA LYS A 12 -14.77 15.54 1.47
C LYS A 12 -15.45 14.27 2.01
N PRO A 13 -15.96 13.36 1.15
CA PRO A 13 -16.53 12.10 1.61
C PRO A 13 -15.49 11.36 2.46
N SER A 14 -15.97 10.65 3.49
CA SER A 14 -15.11 9.88 4.39
C SER A 14 -14.12 9.04 3.59
N MET A 15 -12.83 9.26 3.82
CA MET A 15 -11.82 8.35 3.32
C MET A 15 -11.80 7.11 4.21
N ASP A 16 -11.77 5.94 3.60
CA ASP A 16 -11.71 4.65 4.27
C ASP A 16 -10.70 3.74 3.53
N LEU A 17 -10.24 2.67 4.19
CA LEU A 17 -9.23 1.77 3.63
C LEU A 17 -9.69 1.09 2.33
N SER A 18 -10.98 0.78 2.18
CA SER A 18 -11.52 0.16 0.96
C SER A 18 -11.50 1.14 -0.21
N THR A 19 -11.80 2.42 0.05
CA THR A 19 -11.68 3.50 -0.92
C THR A 19 -10.23 3.75 -1.31
N MET A 20 -9.31 3.82 -0.35
CA MET A 20 -7.88 3.93 -0.65
C MET A 20 -7.37 2.72 -1.45
N ARG A 21 -7.84 1.51 -1.13
CA ARG A 21 -7.47 0.30 -1.86
C ARG A 21 -7.90 0.37 -3.32
N ARG A 22 -9.15 0.74 -3.58
CA ARG A 22 -9.67 0.95 -4.95
C ARG A 22 -8.86 1.98 -5.72
N LYS A 23 -8.47 3.09 -5.08
CA LYS A 23 -7.62 4.11 -5.69
C LYS A 23 -6.22 3.60 -6.02
N ILE A 24 -5.64 2.73 -5.18
CA ILE A 24 -4.37 2.05 -5.49
C ILE A 24 -4.54 1.14 -6.72
N ASP A 25 -5.57 0.29 -6.71
CA ASP A 25 -5.81 -0.68 -7.79
C ASP A 25 -6.08 0.02 -9.14
N ASN A 26 -6.75 1.19 -9.11
CA ASN A 26 -7.01 2.03 -10.28
C ASN A 26 -5.84 2.93 -10.69
N ARG A 27 -4.73 2.95 -9.94
CA ARG A 27 -3.59 3.86 -10.14
C ARG A 27 -3.95 5.35 -10.03
N ASP A 28 -4.92 5.68 -9.19
CA ASP A 28 -5.40 7.06 -8.94
C ASP A 28 -4.44 7.88 -8.04
N TYR A 29 -3.33 7.30 -7.59
CA TYR A 29 -2.30 7.95 -6.78
C TYR A 29 -1.05 8.20 -7.61
N PRO A 30 -0.83 9.44 -8.11
CA PRO A 30 0.37 9.77 -8.89
C PRO A 30 1.66 9.63 -8.08
N THR A 31 1.59 9.89 -6.78
CA THR A 31 2.71 9.77 -5.85
C THR A 31 2.29 9.14 -4.53
N ALA A 32 3.25 8.59 -3.80
CA ALA A 32 3.04 8.08 -2.44
C ALA A 32 2.58 9.17 -1.44
N GLU A 33 2.75 10.45 -1.77
CA GLU A 33 2.25 11.55 -0.93
C GLU A 33 0.74 11.65 -0.97
N TRP A 34 0.12 11.47 -2.13
CA TRP A 34 -1.34 11.52 -2.26
C TRP A 34 -2.03 10.40 -1.49
N LEU A 35 -1.42 9.21 -1.46
CA LEU A 35 -1.89 8.09 -0.63
C LEU A 35 -1.82 8.44 0.86
N TYR A 36 -0.75 9.11 1.28
CA TYR A 36 -0.56 9.52 2.67
C TYR A 36 -1.49 10.65 3.11
N ASP A 37 -1.80 11.59 2.22
CA ASP A 37 -2.79 12.63 2.51
C ASP A 37 -4.18 12.05 2.76
N ASP A 38 -4.59 11.06 1.98
CA ASP A 38 -5.85 10.35 2.19
C ASP A 38 -5.82 9.52 3.48
N PHE A 39 -4.68 8.87 3.79
CA PHE A 39 -4.51 8.15 5.06
C PHE A 39 -4.64 9.10 6.27
N LYS A 40 -3.93 10.23 6.26
CA LYS A 40 -4.04 11.26 7.31
C LYS A 40 -5.47 11.75 7.46
N HIS A 41 -6.18 11.95 6.35
CA HIS A 41 -7.58 12.38 6.37
C HIS A 41 -8.49 11.35 7.07
N MET A 42 -8.31 10.06 6.77
CA MET A 42 -9.03 8.97 7.42
C MET A 42 -8.78 8.93 8.93
N VAL A 43 -7.51 8.94 9.36
CA VAL A 43 -7.14 8.88 10.78
C VAL A 43 -7.59 10.13 11.54
N LYS A 44 -7.43 11.32 10.95
CA LYS A 44 -7.89 12.58 11.56
C LYS A 44 -9.38 12.58 11.81
N ASN A 45 -10.18 12.10 10.85
CA ASN A 45 -11.63 11.97 11.05
C ASN A 45 -11.94 10.98 12.18
N CYS A 46 -11.26 9.83 12.23
CA CYS A 46 -11.42 8.87 13.31
C CYS A 46 -11.21 9.52 14.69
N MET A 47 -10.17 10.35 14.85
CA MET A 47 -9.90 11.02 16.12
C MET A 47 -10.84 12.20 16.42
N LEU A 48 -11.38 12.87 15.39
CA LEU A 48 -12.30 13.99 15.57
C LEU A 48 -13.71 13.56 15.97
N PHE A 49 -14.21 12.45 15.43
CA PHE A 49 -15.58 11.99 15.67
C PHE A 49 -15.70 11.05 16.86
N ASN A 50 -14.63 10.33 17.20
CA ASN A 50 -14.66 9.37 18.29
C ASN A 50 -14.03 9.96 19.55
N PRO A 51 -14.67 9.81 20.73
CA PRO A 51 -14.10 10.25 21.99
C PRO A 51 -12.69 9.69 22.21
N LEU A 52 -11.84 10.49 22.85
CA LEU A 52 -10.52 10.04 23.28
C LEU A 52 -10.66 8.83 24.22
N GLY A 53 -9.87 7.78 23.97
CA GLY A 53 -9.94 6.53 24.73
C GLY A 53 -11.01 5.54 24.26
N ALA A 54 -11.86 5.90 23.28
CA ALA A 54 -12.72 4.91 22.64
C ALA A 54 -11.87 3.86 21.89
N PRO A 55 -12.24 2.56 21.89
CA PRO A 55 -11.47 1.51 21.23
C PRO A 55 -11.14 1.81 19.76
N VAL A 56 -12.06 2.46 19.04
CA VAL A 56 -11.87 2.89 17.65
C VAL A 56 -10.83 4.01 17.51
N CYS A 57 -10.78 4.94 18.47
CA CYS A 57 -9.78 6.01 18.48
C CYS A 57 -8.38 5.44 18.76
N THR A 58 -8.27 4.52 19.72
CA THR A 58 -7.03 3.78 20.00
C THR A 58 -6.57 2.96 18.80
N ALA A 59 -7.49 2.23 18.14
CA ALA A 59 -7.16 1.49 16.93
C ALA A 59 -6.68 2.40 15.79
N GLY A 60 -7.27 3.59 15.64
CA GLY A 60 -6.82 4.59 14.67
C GLY A 60 -5.40 5.10 14.94
N GLN A 61 -5.04 5.29 16.22
CA GLN A 61 -3.68 5.70 16.63
C GLN A 61 -2.65 4.59 16.40
N GLU A 62 -2.98 3.34 16.72
CA GLU A 62 -2.13 2.18 16.44
C GLU A 62 -1.90 2.00 14.94
N LEU A 63 -2.96 2.17 14.14
CA LEU A 63 -2.87 2.10 12.68
C LEU A 63 -1.95 3.18 12.11
N ASP A 64 -1.99 4.40 12.63
CA ASP A 64 -1.10 5.50 12.22
C ASP A 64 0.37 5.15 12.46
N LYS A 65 0.71 4.57 13.62
CA LYS A 65 2.08 4.11 13.92
C LYS A 65 2.56 3.08 12.92
N VAL A 66 1.77 2.01 12.69
CA VAL A 66 2.12 0.93 11.76
C VAL A 66 2.28 1.46 10.34
N PHE A 67 1.42 2.40 9.91
CA PHE A 67 1.54 3.02 8.60
C PHE A 67 2.84 3.81 8.45
N LEU A 68 3.19 4.63 9.43
CA LEU A 68 4.42 5.42 9.41
C LEU A 68 5.67 4.54 9.40
N GLU A 69 5.68 3.44 10.15
CA GLU A 69 6.76 2.45 10.11
C GLU A 69 6.92 1.83 8.72
N LYS A 70 5.80 1.40 8.11
CA LYS A 70 5.84 0.83 6.75
C LYS A 70 6.29 1.86 5.71
N ARG A 71 5.84 3.11 5.85
CA ARG A 71 6.23 4.21 4.96
C ARG A 71 7.72 4.53 5.05
N ARG A 72 8.30 4.53 6.26
CA ARG A 72 9.74 4.71 6.46
C ARG A 72 10.58 3.63 5.78
N ASN A 73 10.03 2.43 5.66
CA ASN A 73 10.65 1.27 5.03
C ASN A 73 10.18 1.06 3.58
N LEU A 74 9.62 2.08 2.92
CA LEU A 74 9.30 2.00 1.50
C LEU A 74 10.59 1.75 0.70
N PRO A 75 10.62 0.74 -0.19
CA PRO A 75 11.74 0.57 -1.09
C PRO A 75 11.89 1.81 -2.00
N PRO A 76 13.06 2.00 -2.61
CA PRO A 76 13.26 3.06 -3.60
C PRO A 76 12.13 3.01 -4.64
N LEU A 77 11.48 4.15 -4.88
CA LEU A 77 10.48 4.24 -5.94
C LEU A 77 11.19 4.04 -7.28
N TYR A 78 11.01 2.88 -7.88
CA TYR A 78 11.50 2.63 -9.22
C TYR A 78 10.62 3.39 -10.22
N PRO A 79 11.21 3.99 -11.25
CA PRO A 79 10.44 4.48 -12.39
C PRO A 79 9.54 3.37 -12.94
N LEU A 80 8.32 3.70 -13.40
CA LEU A 80 7.36 2.71 -13.91
C LEU A 80 7.96 1.78 -14.97
N HIS A 81 8.87 2.29 -15.81
CA HIS A 81 9.58 1.48 -16.81
C HIS A 81 10.52 0.45 -16.18
N ALA A 82 11.17 0.77 -15.06
CA ALA A 82 12.03 -0.14 -14.32
C ALA A 82 11.19 -1.23 -13.61
N ILE A 83 10.01 -0.89 -13.08
CA ILE A 83 9.08 -1.88 -12.52
C ILE A 83 8.63 -2.88 -13.59
N ALA A 84 8.21 -2.40 -14.76
CA ALA A 84 7.80 -3.28 -15.87
C ALA A 84 8.93 -4.21 -16.34
N GLN A 85 10.18 -3.70 -16.38
CA GLN A 85 11.35 -4.53 -16.71
C GLN A 85 11.67 -5.56 -15.62
N MET A 86 11.50 -5.21 -14.35
CA MET A 86 11.67 -6.13 -13.21
C MET A 86 10.61 -7.24 -13.23
N GLU A 87 9.34 -6.90 -13.48
CA GLU A 87 8.24 -7.85 -13.62
C GLU A 87 8.47 -8.81 -14.80
N ALA A 88 8.88 -8.27 -15.96
CA ALA A 88 9.21 -9.07 -17.14
C ALA A 88 10.38 -10.03 -16.89
N ARG A 89 11.41 -9.60 -16.16
CA ARG A 89 12.55 -10.46 -15.76
C ARG A 89 12.15 -11.53 -14.75
N ALA A 90 11.26 -11.22 -13.80
CA ALA A 90 10.80 -12.18 -12.80
C ALA A 90 9.93 -13.31 -13.39
N GLN A 91 9.30 -13.06 -14.54
CA GLN A 91 8.47 -14.03 -15.26
C GLN A 91 9.26 -14.87 -16.27
N GLN A 92 10.55 -14.57 -16.50
CA GLN A 92 11.38 -15.42 -17.34
C GLN A 92 11.64 -16.75 -16.60
N PRO A 93 11.33 -17.91 -17.20
CA PRO A 93 11.74 -19.18 -16.62
C PRO A 93 13.26 -19.18 -16.49
N ARG A 94 13.78 -19.68 -15.36
CA ARG A 94 15.21 -19.99 -15.25
C ARG A 94 15.53 -20.92 -16.42
N ALA A 95 16.22 -20.42 -17.44
CA ALA A 95 16.80 -21.27 -18.46
C ALA A 95 17.62 -22.32 -17.72
N ALA A 96 17.32 -23.59 -18.00
CA ALA A 96 17.91 -24.74 -17.35
C ALA A 96 19.43 -24.57 -17.29
N ALA A 97 19.98 -24.76 -16.10
CA ALA A 97 21.41 -24.98 -15.94
C ALA A 97 21.75 -26.36 -16.51
N GLU A 98 21.82 -26.45 -17.83
CA GLU A 98 22.42 -27.53 -18.63
C GLU A 98 23.32 -26.78 -19.62
N GLU A 99 24.61 -27.04 -19.82
CA GLU A 99 25.38 -28.27 -19.70
C GLU A 99 26.84 -27.91 -19.38
N ARG A 100 27.48 -28.68 -18.48
CA ARG A 100 28.88 -29.11 -18.59
C ARG A 100 29.20 -30.08 -17.46
N GLY A 101 28.66 -31.28 -17.59
CA GLY A 101 28.98 -32.42 -16.74
C GLY A 101 28.72 -33.69 -17.54
N GLY A 102 29.69 -34.12 -18.34
CA GLY A 102 29.53 -35.33 -19.14
C GLY A 102 30.60 -35.48 -20.21
N GLN A 103 31.80 -35.87 -19.80
CA GLN A 103 32.69 -36.66 -20.68
C GLN A 103 33.50 -37.61 -19.80
N GLU A 104 32.94 -38.79 -19.57
CA GLU A 104 33.70 -39.97 -19.18
C GLU A 104 33.91 -40.87 -20.41
N SER A 105 35.16 -41.31 -20.53
CA SER A 105 35.66 -42.58 -21.09
C SER A 105 35.78 -42.78 -22.61
N GLY A 106 36.98 -43.21 -23.02
CA GLY A 106 37.22 -43.95 -24.26
C GLY A 106 38.65 -43.86 -24.78
N GLY A 107 39.54 -44.76 -24.34
CA GLY A 107 40.85 -45.01 -24.97
C GLY A 107 42.00 -45.23 -24.00
#